data_AF-A0A2I0NWR6-F1
#
_entry.id   AF-A0A2I0NWR6-F1
#
_cell.length_a   1.000
_cell.length_b   1.000
_cell.length_c   1.000
_cell.angle_alpha   90.00
_cell.angle_beta   90.00
_cell.angle_gamma   90.00
#
_symmetry.space_group_name_H-M   'P 1'
#
loop_
_entity.id
_entity.type
_entity.pdbx_description
1 polymer ?
#
loop_
_entity_poly.entity_id
_entity_poly.type
_entity_poly.pdbx_seq_one_letter_code
_entity_poly.pdbx_strand_id
1 'polypeptide(L)' 'MRLIQIVGVLIGAFIASLGLLWFLQGMAIIQMRPILCVANCEPIVGGSPFWAAAGVIAFIIGIVVALFSARRGGA' A
#
# COMPACT_ATOMS: atom_id res chain seq x y z
N MET A 1 -27.28 -10.18 0.78
CA MET A 1 -26.71 -8.82 0.95
C MET A 1 -25.46 -8.80 1.83
N ARG A 2 -25.41 -9.54 2.96
CA ARG A 2 -24.22 -9.60 3.83
C ARG A 2 -22.93 -10.13 3.17
N LEU A 3 -23.03 -11.14 2.31
CA LEU A 3 -21.84 -11.71 1.63
C LEU A 3 -21.10 -10.67 0.78
N ILE A 4 -21.85 -9.86 0.01
CA ILE A 4 -21.29 -8.82 -0.87
C ILE A 4 -20.59 -7.73 -0.05
N GLN A 5 -21.10 -7.43 1.15
CA GLN A 5 -20.45 -6.49 2.06
C GLN A 5 -19.14 -7.06 2.63
N ILE A 6 -19.16 -8.30 3.10
CA ILE A 6 -17.96 -8.95 3.67
C ILE A 6 -16.86 -9.02 2.61
N VAL A 7 -17.21 -9.42 1.38
CA VAL A 7 -16.28 -9.46 0.25
C VAL A 7 -15.74 -8.07 -0.08
N GLY A 8 -16.60 -7.04 -0.10
CA GLY A 8 -16.17 -5.66 -0.34
C GLY A 8 -15.23 -5.11 0.74
N VAL A 9 -15.48 -5.42 2.01
CA VAL A 9 -14.60 -5.04 3.13
C VAL A 9 -13.27 -5.78 3.07
N LEU A 10 -13.26 -7.08 2.76
CA LEU A 10 -12.04 -7.86 2.58
C LEU A 10 -11.16 -7.33 1.45
N ILE A 11 -11.76 -7.06 0.28
CA ILE A 11 -11.05 -6.51 -0.88
C ILE A 11 -10.49 -5.12 -0.56
N GLY A 12 -11.30 -4.25 0.07
CA GLY A 12 -10.85 -2.92 0.47
C GLY A 12 -9.69 -2.96 1.47
N ALA A 13 -9.77 -3.84 2.49
CA ALA A 13 -8.70 -4.04 3.46
C ALA A 13 -7.42 -4.60 2.82
N PHE A 14 -7.54 -5.50 1.85
CA PHE A 14 -6.40 -6.03 1.11
C PHE A 14 -5.70 -4.95 0.28
N ILE A 15 -6.47 -4.17 -0.48
CA ILE A 15 -5.95 -3.06 -1.29
C ILE A 15 -5.30 -1.98 -0.40
N ALA A 16 -5.91 -1.66 0.74
CA ALA A 16 -5.33 -0.73 1.70
C ALA A 16 -3.99 -1.25 2.25
N SER A 17 -3.93 -2.52 2.62
CA SER A 17 -2.70 -3.14 3.14
C SER A 17 -1.58 -3.12 2.08
N LEU A 18 -1.91 -3.44 0.82
CA LEU A 18 -0.96 -3.36 -0.29
C LEU A 18 -0.49 -1.92 -0.54
N GLY A 19 -1.39 -0.93 -0.51
CA GLY A 19 -1.02 0.49 -0.66
C GLY A 19 -0.07 0.96 0.45
N LEU A 20 -0.32 0.55 1.69
CA LEU A 20 0.55 0.86 2.83
C LEU A 20 1.94 0.21 2.67
N LEU A 21 1.99 -1.06 2.25
CA LEU A 21 3.26 -1.74 1.97
C LEU A 21 4.01 -1.09 0.82
N TRP A 22 3.31 -0.59 -0.20
CA TRP A 22 3.93 0.16 -1.30
C TRP A 22 4.50 1.49 -0.84
N PHE A 23 3.75 2.21 -0.01
CA PHE A 23 4.21 3.46 0.57
C PHE A 23 5.49 3.28 1.39
N LEU A 24 5.53 2.24 2.24
CA LEU A 24 6.71 1.91 3.05
C LEU A 24 7.91 1.49 2.20
N GLN A 25 7.68 0.77 1.09
CA GLN A 25 8.73 0.42 0.11
C GLN A 25 9.22 1.66 -0.66
N GLY A 26 8.31 2.55 -1.08
CA GLY A 26 8.65 3.79 -1.78
C GLY A 26 9.44 4.77 -0.91
N MET A 27 9.20 4.78 0.40
CA MET A 27 9.94 5.60 1.36
C MET A 27 11.33 5.03 1.73
N ALA A 28 11.72 3.88 1.16
CA ALA A 28 12.96 3.17 1.49
C ALA A 28 13.12 2.87 3.01
N ILE A 29 12.03 2.84 3.78
CA ILE A 29 12.05 2.47 5.21
C ILE A 29 12.36 0.97 5.35
N ILE A 30 11.92 0.16 4.38
CA ILE A 30 12.34 -1.23 4.20
C ILE A 30 13.51 -1.23 3.21
N GLN A 31 14.69 -0.82 3.69
CA GLN A 31 15.92 -1.00 2.94
C GLN A 31 16.36 -2.47 3.04
N MET A 32 16.23 -3.22 1.95
CA MET A 32 17.10 -4.38 1.77
C MET A 32 18.52 -3.84 1.64
N ARG A 33 19.30 -3.82 2.73
CA ARG A 33 20.71 -3.44 2.67
C ARG A 33 21.42 -4.42 1.71
N PRO A 34 22.02 -3.94 0.61
CA PRO A 34 22.90 -4.80 -0.17
C PRO A 34 24.11 -5.13 0.72
N ILE A 35 24.30 -6.41 1.00
CA ILE A 35 25.38 -6.97 1.83
C ILE A 35 26.76 -6.91 1.14
N LEU A 36 26.86 -6.32 -0.07
CA LEU A 36 28.08 -6.21 -0.87
C LEU A 36 28.32 -4.76 -1.32
N CYS A 37 28.96 -3.93 -0.48
CA CYS A 37 29.60 -2.68 -0.90
C CYS A 37 31.08 -2.99 -1.21
N VAL A 38 31.42 -3.24 -2.48
CA VAL A 38 32.81 -3.50 -2.94
C VAL A 38 33.36 -2.39 -3.85
N ALA A 39 32.53 -1.51 -4.43
CA ALA A 39 33.03 -0.35 -5.19
C ALA A 39 31.97 0.76 -5.25
N ASN A 40 32.36 2.00 -4.93
CA ASN A 40 31.57 3.24 -5.04
C ASN A 40 30.14 3.16 -4.49
N CYS A 41 29.99 3.35 -3.18
CA CYS A 41 28.69 3.47 -2.52
C CYS A 41 28.06 4.86 -2.79
N GLU A 42 27.69 5.13 -4.04
CA GLU A 42 26.63 6.10 -4.35
C GLU A 42 25.29 5.34 -4.18
N PRO A 43 24.37 5.76 -3.32
CA PRO A 43 23.11 5.05 -3.11
C PRO A 43 22.25 5.12 -4.36
N ILE A 44 22.38 4.13 -5.25
CA ILE A 44 21.56 3.92 -6.46
C ILE A 44 20.11 3.49 -6.15
N VAL A 45 19.63 3.74 -4.94
CA VAL A 45 18.27 3.44 -4.50
C VAL A 45 17.81 4.47 -3.45
N GLY A 46 17.75 5.74 -3.86
CA GLY A 46 16.88 6.70 -3.17
C GLY A 46 15.44 6.25 -3.37
N GLY A 47 14.69 6.06 -2.27
CA GLY A 47 13.33 5.55 -2.32
C GLY A 47 12.51 6.18 -3.44
N SER A 48 11.86 5.37 -4.27
CA SER A 48 11.23 5.89 -5.47
C SER A 48 9.97 6.66 -5.10
N PRO A 49 9.94 7.99 -5.30
CA PRO A 49 8.79 8.83 -4.94
C PRO A 49 7.53 8.42 -5.73
N PHE A 50 7.71 7.78 -6.89
CA PHE A 50 6.62 7.24 -7.69
C PHE A 50 5.87 6.11 -6.98
N TRP A 51 6.61 5.17 -6.36
CA TRP A 51 6.00 4.06 -5.62
C TRP A 51 5.39 4.54 -4.30
N ALA A 52 5.99 5.55 -3.65
CA ALA A 52 5.40 6.19 -2.49
C ALA A 52 4.05 6.85 -2.84
N ALA A 53 3.99 7.62 -3.93
CA ALA A 53 2.75 8.26 -4.40
C ALA A 53 1.69 7.22 -4.80
N ALA A 54 2.08 6.17 -5.53
CA ALA A 54 1.19 5.07 -5.90
C ALA A 54 0.63 4.34 -4.67
N GLY A 55 1.45 4.13 -3.64
CA GLY A 55 1.03 3.54 -2.36
C GLY A 55 -0.02 4.37 -1.63
N VAL A 56 0.16 5.70 -1.56
CA VAL A 56 -0.84 6.61 -0.96
C VAL A 56 -2.16 6.56 -1.73
N ILE A 57 -2.12 6.61 -3.06
CA ILE A 57 -3.33 6.56 -3.91
C ILE A 57 -4.06 5.22 -3.69
N ALA A 58 -3.34 4.10 -3.73
CA ALA A 58 -3.91 2.78 -3.51
C ALA A 58 -4.51 2.64 -2.09
N PHE A 59 -3.84 3.18 -1.07
CA PHE A 59 -4.33 3.18 0.31
C PHE A 59 -5.65 3.94 0.47
N ILE A 60 -5.73 5.14 -0.10
CA ILE A 60 -6.95 5.97 -0.06
C ILE A 60 -8.10 5.25 -0.75
N ILE A 61 -7.87 4.68 -1.94
CA ILE A 61 -8.90 3.94 -2.68
C ILE A 61 -9.39 2.73 -1.86
N GLY A 62 -8.47 1.95 -1.28
CA GLY A 62 -8.81 0.80 -0.44
C GLY A 62 -9.68 1.17 0.75
N ILE A 63 -9.37 2.27 1.45
CA ILE A 63 -10.17 2.79 2.57
C ILE A 63 -11.55 3.23 2.10
N VAL A 64 -11.63 4.00 1.01
CA VAL A 64 -12.90 4.49 0.47
C VAL A 64 -13.81 3.31 0.11
N VAL A 65 -13.27 2.30 -0.57
CA VAL A 65 -14.02 1.08 -0.92
C VAL A 65 -14.49 0.35 0.34
N ALA A 66 -13.61 0.14 1.32
CA ALA A 66 -13.96 -0.56 2.56
C ALA A 66 -15.08 0.17 3.34
N LEU A 67 -14.96 1.50 3.50
CA LEU A 67 -15.96 2.32 4.19
C LEU A 67 -17.28 2.37 3.44
N PHE A 68 -17.25 2.48 2.11
CA PHE A 68 -18.46 2.52 1.30
C PHE A 68 -19.19 1.16 1.35
N SER A 69 -18.46 0.05 1.28
CA SER A 69 -19.01 -1.31 1.41
C SER A 69 -19.57 -1.58 2.80
N ALA A 70 -18.94 -1.07 3.86
CA ALA A 70 -19.46 -1.17 5.22
C ALA A 70 -20.74 -0.35 5.40
N ARG A 71 -20.77 0.90 4.90
CA ARG A 71 -21.94 1.79 4.99
C ARG A 71 -23.13 1.30 4.15
N ARG A 72 -22.88 0.67 2.99
CA ARG A 72 -23.94 0.22 2.06
C ARG A 72 -24.84 -0.91 2.57
N GLY A 73 -24.51 -1.58 3.66
CA GLY A 73 -25.48 -2.50 4.28
C GLY A 73 -25.54 -2.37 5.79
N GLY A 74 -25.37 -1.12 6.26
CA GLY A 74 -26.01 -0.64 7.48
C GLY A 74 -27.31 0.13 7.19
N ALA A 75 -27.76 0.19 5.92
CA ALA A 75 -29.04 0.74 5.47
C ALA A 75 -30.00 -0.40 5.11
#